data_AF-A0A2V8TVP3-F1
#
_entry.id   AF-A0A2V8TVP3-F1
#
_cell.length_a   1.000
_cell.length_b   1.000
_cell.length_c   1.000
_cell.angle_alpha   90.00
_cell.angle_beta   90.00
_cell.angle_gamma   90.00
#
_symmetry.space_group_name_H-M   'P 1'
#
loop_
_entity.id
_entity.type
_entity.pdbx_description
1 polymer ?
#
loop_
_entity_poly.entity_id
_entity_poly.type
_entity_poly.pdbx_seq_one_letter_code
_entity_poly.pdbx_strand_id
1 'polypeptide(L)'
;MNVGSSGCGAPPSARAYVFNATVVPPGPFGYLTLWPQGQAQPLVATLNAITSNMAITPTQNGSISAYALNPAHLVLDIFGYFAP
;
A
#
# COMPACT_ATOMS: atom_id res chain seq x y z
N MET A 1 -1.67 9.58 0.91
CA MET A 1 -2.47 9.13 2.08
C MET A 1 -1.62 8.19 2.92
N ASN A 2 -1.73 8.24 4.25
CA ASN A 2 -1.03 7.30 5.13
C ASN A 2 -1.95 6.16 5.50
N VAL A 3 -1.49 4.93 5.31
CA VAL A 3 -2.22 3.72 5.69
C VAL A 3 -1.55 3.19 6.95
N GLY A 4 -2.26 3.30 8.08
CA GLY A 4 -1.81 2.78 9.36
C GLY A 4 -2.40 1.40 9.65
N SER A 5 -1.74 0.65 10.53
CA SER A 5 -2.27 -0.58 11.13
C SER A 5 -3.67 -0.32 11.72
N SER A 6 -4.71 -0.95 11.15
CA SER A 6 -5.96 -1.16 11.89
C SER A 6 -5.70 -2.14 13.03
N GLY A 7 -6.31 -1.92 14.20
CA GLY A 7 -6.05 -2.68 15.43
C GLY A 7 -6.27 -4.21 15.38
N CYS A 8 -6.58 -4.76 14.21
CA CYS A 8 -6.77 -6.19 13.98
C CYS A 8 -5.70 -6.85 13.07
N GLY A 9 -4.77 -6.12 12.44
CA GLY A 9 -4.02 -6.70 11.30
C GLY A 9 -2.49 -6.68 11.35
N ALA A 10 -1.88 -5.67 11.97
CA ALA A 10 -0.50 -5.34 11.63
C ALA A 10 0.30 -4.81 12.85
N PRO A 11 1.13 -5.63 13.50
CA PRO A 11 1.93 -5.14 14.62
C PRO A 11 2.93 -4.06 14.15
N PRO A 12 3.24 -3.05 14.98
CA PRO A 12 4.22 -2.02 14.65
C PRO A 12 5.65 -2.57 14.51
N SER A 13 5.91 -3.78 14.99
CA SER A 13 7.17 -4.51 14.82
C SER A 13 7.30 -5.24 13.47
N ALA A 14 6.28 -5.19 12.61
CA ALA A 14 6.36 -5.76 11.27
C ALA A 14 7.47 -5.08 10.45
N ARG A 15 8.27 -5.89 9.74
CA ARG A 15 9.35 -5.45 8.85
C ARG A 15 8.86 -5.21 7.42
N ALA A 16 7.82 -5.93 7.01
CA ALA A 16 7.15 -5.77 5.72
C ALA A 16 5.71 -6.31 5.80
N TYR A 17 4.82 -5.72 5.01
CA TYR A 17 3.44 -6.20 4.85
C TYR A 17 3.27 -6.88 3.50
N VAL A 18 2.51 -7.96 3.51
CA VAL A 18 2.01 -8.65 2.32
C VAL A 18 0.53 -8.33 2.23
N PHE A 19 0.12 -7.64 1.18
CA PHE A 19 -1.28 -7.28 1.00
C PHE A 19 -1.71 -7.34 -0.47
N ASN A 20 -3.01 -7.49 -0.69
CA ASN A 20 -3.63 -7.24 -1.98
C ASN A 20 -3.99 -5.76 -2.07
N ALA A 21 -3.44 -5.05 -3.04
CA ALA A 21 -3.82 -3.68 -3.35
C ALA A 21 -4.83 -3.68 -4.48
N THR A 22 -6.04 -3.16 -4.24
CA THR A 22 -7.09 -3.03 -5.25
C THR A 22 -7.49 -1.57 -5.38
N VAL A 23 -7.49 -1.06 -6.61
CA VAL A 23 -7.87 0.32 -6.90
C VAL A 23 -9.15 0.35 -7.69
N VAL A 24 -10.12 1.15 -7.25
CA VAL A 24 -11.40 1.39 -7.92
C VAL A 24 -11.51 2.89 -8.21
N PRO A 25 -11.13 3.35 -9.41
CA PRO A 25 -11.25 4.75 -9.77
C PRO A 25 -12.66 5.08 -10.30
N PRO A 26 -13.24 6.25 -9.96
CA PRO A 26 -14.46 6.76 -10.58
C PRO A 26 -14.23 7.31 -12.01
N GLY A 27 -13.00 7.29 -12.52
CA GLY A 27 -12.60 7.84 -13.81
C GLY A 27 -11.30 7.22 -14.34
N PRO A 28 -10.54 7.88 -15.23
CA PRO A 28 -9.31 7.33 -15.80
C PRO A 28 -8.30 6.94 -14.71
N PHE A 29 -7.79 5.71 -14.77
CA PHE A 29 -6.72 5.28 -13.87
C PHE A 29 -5.36 5.74 -14.39
N GLY A 30 -4.56 6.38 -13.53
CA GLY A 30 -3.17 6.70 -13.83
C GLY A 30 -2.26 5.57 -13.33
N TYR A 31 -1.81 5.71 -12.08
CA TYR A 31 -1.03 4.69 -11.40
C TYR A 31 -1.17 4.84 -9.88
N LEU A 32 -0.85 3.77 -9.16
CA LEU A 32 -0.69 3.72 -7.71
C LEU A 32 0.77 3.43 -7.36
N THR A 33 1.33 4.21 -6.44
CA THR A 33 2.64 4.00 -5.82
C THR A 33 2.46 3.70 -4.35
N LEU A 34 3.07 2.61 -3.86
CA LEU A 34 3.09 2.23 -2.44
C LEU A 34 4.54 2.13 -1.97
N TRP A 35 4.83 2.69 -0.79
CA TRP A 35 6.18 2.71 -0.23
C TRP A 35 6.19 2.81 1.30
N PRO A 36 7.33 2.53 1.96
CA PRO A 36 7.44 2.68 3.41
C PRO A 36 7.21 4.13 3.83
N GLN A 37 6.37 4.35 4.84
CA GLN A 37 6.14 5.69 5.37
C GLN A 37 7.47 6.30 5.89
N GLY A 38 7.69 7.59 5.59
CA GLY A 38 8.89 8.32 6.00
C GLY A 38 10.05 8.24 4.99
N GLN A 39 9.90 7.46 3.92
CA GLN A 39 10.83 7.46 2.79
C GLN A 39 10.34 8.38 1.66
N ALA A 40 11.28 8.84 0.83
CA ALA A 40 10.95 9.57 -0.39
C ALA A 40 10.11 8.69 -1.33
N GLN A 41 9.09 9.27 -1.95
CA GLN A 41 8.24 8.56 -2.90
C GLN A 41 9.08 8.03 -4.07
N PRO A 42 9.05 6.72 -4.37
CA PRO A 42 9.75 6.17 -5.52
C PRO A 42 9.03 6.55 -6.83
N LEU A 43 9.80 6.62 -7.93
CA LEU A 43 9.28 6.91 -9.28
C LEU A 43 8.55 5.72 -9.94
N VAL A 44 8.55 4.55 -9.30
CA VAL A 44 7.97 3.32 -9.86
C VAL A 44 6.54 3.13 -9.38
N ALA A 45 5.64 2.76 -10.31
CA ALA A 45 4.28 2.36 -9.97
C ALA A 45 4.25 0.94 -9.40
N THR A 46 3.65 0.76 -8.23
CA THR A 46 3.35 -0.57 -7.66
C THR A 46 2.14 -1.20 -8.38
N LEU A 47 1.27 -0.36 -8.93
CA LEU A 47 0.06 -0.78 -9.62
C LEU A 47 -0.27 0.17 -10.78
N ASN A 48 -0.41 -0.36 -11.99
CA ASN A 48 -0.64 0.39 -13.22
C ASN A 48 -1.89 -0.05 -14.02
N ALA A 49 -2.71 -0.93 -13.45
CA ALA A 49 -4.01 -1.33 -14.00
C ALA A 49 -5.10 -1.35 -12.92
N ILE A 50 -6.38 -1.33 -13.31
CA ILE A 50 -7.52 -1.48 -12.39
C ILE A 50 -7.65 -2.97 -12.02
N THR A 51 -6.68 -3.48 -11.27
CA THR A 51 -6.60 -4.88 -10.89
C THR A 51 -6.19 -5.00 -9.43
N SER A 52 -6.57 -6.09 -8.78
CA SER A 52 -5.95 -6.50 -7.52
C SER A 52 -4.53 -7.01 -7.80
N ASN A 53 -3.52 -6.47 -7.13
CA ASN A 53 -2.15 -6.99 -7.22
C ASN A 53 -1.57 -7.27 -5.83
N MET A 54 -0.93 -8.43 -5.67
CA MET A 54 -0.22 -8.76 -4.45
C MET A 54 1.06 -7.93 -4.40
N ALA A 55 1.20 -7.14 -3.35
CA ALA A 55 2.36 -6.28 -3.14
C ALA A 55 2.98 -6.56 -1.76
N ILE A 56 4.32 -6.64 -1.75
CA ILE A 56 5.10 -6.71 -0.52
C ILE A 56 5.75 -5.34 -0.34
N THR A 57 5.40 -4.64 0.73
CA THR A 57 5.95 -3.30 1.02
C THR A 57 6.66 -3.30 2.37
N PRO A 58 7.92 -2.89 2.44
CA PRO A 58 8.62 -2.75 3.71
C PRO A 58 7.97 -1.67 4.58
N THR A 59 8.12 -1.79 5.89
CA THR A 59 7.69 -0.77 6.85
C THR A 59 8.69 -0.66 7.98
N GLN A 60 8.79 0.54 8.57
CA GLN A 60 9.65 0.79 9.73
C GLN A 60 8.84 1.02 11.01
N ASN A 61 7.62 1.57 10.88
CA ASN A 61 6.75 1.95 11.99
C ASN A 61 5.32 1.37 11.84
N GLY A 62 5.18 0.28 11.10
CA GLY A 62 3.90 -0.34 10.79
C GLY A 62 2.94 0.51 9.95
N SER A 63 3.49 1.44 9.18
CA SER A 63 2.76 2.35 8.30
C SER A 63 3.35 2.36 6.89
N ILE A 64 2.49 2.53 5.90
CA ILE A 64 2.87 2.68 4.48
C ILE A 64 2.24 3.95 3.91
N SER A 65 2.90 4.53 2.92
CA SER A 65 2.40 5.68 2.18
C SER A 65 1.88 5.21 0.82
N ALA A 66 0.74 5.78 0.42
CA ALA A 66 0.11 5.52 -0.86
C ALA A 66 -0.16 6.82 -1.61
N TYR A 67 0.13 6.80 -2.91
CA TYR A 67 -0.15 7.87 -3.85
C TYR A 67 -0.84 7.32 -5.09
N ALA A 68 -1.93 7.97 -5.48
CA ALA A 68 -2.60 7.74 -6.74
C ALA A 68 -2.57 9.05 -7.55
N LEU A 69 -2.25 8.95 -8.84
CA LEU A 69 -2.22 10.11 -9.73
C LEU A 69 -3.60 10.78 -9.86
N ASN A 70 -4.65 9.95 -9.95
CA ASN A 70 -6.03 10.39 -10.07
C ASN A 70 -6.82 9.94 -8.82
N PRO A 71 -7.93 10.62 -8.49
CA PRO A 71 -8.82 10.18 -7.41
C PRO A 71 -9.23 8.72 -7.61
N ALA A 72 -9.08 7.90 -6.58
CA ALA A 72 -9.49 6.51 -6.62
C ALA A 72 -9.77 5.99 -5.21
N HIS A 73 -10.65 4.99 -5.11
CA HIS A 73 -10.82 4.22 -3.90
C HIS A 73 -9.72 3.15 -3.84
N LEU A 74 -8.99 3.13 -2.73
CA LEU A 74 -7.94 2.15 -2.47
C LEU A 74 -8.41 1.19 -1.38
N VAL A 75 -8.43 -0.10 -1.72
CA VAL A 75 -8.65 -1.19 -0.76
C VAL A 75 -7.34 -1.95 -0.61
N LEU A 76 -6.88 -2.06 0.62
CA LEU A 76 -5.69 -2.83 1.00
C LEU A 76 -6.11 -3.96 1.93
N ASP A 77 -5.95 -5.19 1.46
CA ASP A 77 -6.27 -6.40 2.23
C ASP A 77 -4.97 -7.08 2.67
N ILE A 78 -4.72 -7.13 3.99
CA ILE A 78 -3.47 -7.65 4.56
C ILE A 78 -3.59 -9.17 4.69
N PHE A 79 -2.78 -9.90 3.90
CA PHE A 79 -2.65 -11.35 4.02
C PHE A 79 -1.69 -11.77 5.12
N GLY A 80 -0.68 -10.96 5.40
CA GLY A 80 0.32 -11.27 6.40
C GLY A 80 1.39 -10.19 6.54
N TYR A 81 2.32 -10.44 7.46
CA TYR A 81 3.45 -9.56 7.71
C TYR A 81 4.69 -10.38 8.04
N PHE A 82 5.86 -9.82 7.73
CA PHE A 82 7.14 -10.37 8.16
C PHE A 82 7.46 -9.83 9.54
N ALA A 83 7.49 -10.70 10.54
CA ALA A 83 7.97 -10.40 11.89
C ALA A 83 9.50 -10.63 11.99
N PRO A 84 10.17 -10.09 13.01
CA PRO A 84 11.56 -10.41 13.32
C PRO A 84 11.82 -11.90 13.53
#